data_AF-A0A401S5N6-F1
#
_entry.id   AF-A0A401S5N6-F1
#
_cell.length_a   1.000
_cell.length_b   1.000
_cell.length_c   1.000
_cell.angle_alpha   90.00
_cell.angle_beta   90.00
_cell.angle_gamma   90.00
#
_symmetry.space_group_name_H-M   'P 1'
#
loop_
_entity.id
_entity.type
_entity.pdbx_description
1 polymer ?
#
loop_
_entity_poly.entity_id
_entity_poly.type
_entity_poly.pdbx_seq_one_letter_code
_entity_poly.pdbx_strand_id
1 'polypeptide(L)'
;SSNTTCPSHGRGCGPGLDYSATAETSTHWRTNFRTNHENTLNKDFHRDVIRANYPSIVGHLQMSPVFYRLLQEKGILSDQQIQIIQKEGSQELKVAKLLSLLEGEGSWVLEPFSELLNETGYVQLAKVLHGTGLTKCLAKQENHGKKSQLWNQMQTLEQELERGYMEESLTLKRTLEDMKREYLLRLQDLENEFVFTERERDVARRERNMALQERELLLRKNKELLKTLKRVRQSLEHQESKWHGADQSSQALAYIAPMRNKWN
;
A
#
# COMPACT_ATOMS: atom_id res chain seq x y z
N SER A 1 -57.44 -0.06 -34.02
CA SER A 1 -57.70 -1.12 -33.02
C SER A 1 -56.57 -2.12 -33.14
N SER A 2 -55.57 -2.25 -32.27
CA SER A 2 -55.47 -2.11 -30.80
C SER A 2 -53.99 -1.80 -30.48
N ASN A 3 -53.65 -0.67 -29.85
CA ASN A 3 -53.46 -0.43 -28.41
C ASN A 3 -52.48 -1.36 -27.65
N THR A 4 -51.36 -0.74 -27.23
CA THR A 4 -50.70 -0.78 -25.89
C THR A 4 -50.09 -2.14 -25.46
N THR A 5 -48.84 -2.27 -24.99
CA THR A 5 -48.30 -1.67 -23.75
C THR A 5 -46.81 -2.07 -23.59
N CYS A 6 -45.95 -1.14 -23.16
CA CYS A 6 -44.61 -1.41 -22.61
C CYS A 6 -44.68 -1.67 -21.10
N PRO A 7 -43.86 -2.55 -20.52
CA PRO A 7 -43.57 -2.51 -19.10
C PRO A 7 -42.20 -1.87 -18.81
N SER A 8 -42.26 -0.79 -18.04
CA SER A 8 -41.18 -0.11 -17.36
C SER A 8 -40.95 -0.71 -15.97
N HIS A 9 -39.77 -1.28 -15.73
CA HIS A 9 -39.25 -1.63 -14.40
C HIS A 9 -37.72 -1.54 -14.48
N GLY A 10 -36.97 -0.96 -13.55
CA GLY A 10 -37.28 -0.29 -12.29
C GLY A 10 -35.99 0.39 -11.84
N ARG A 11 -36.11 1.62 -11.34
CA ARG A 11 -35.01 2.36 -10.70
C ARG A 11 -34.70 1.69 -9.37
N GLY A 12 -33.49 1.18 -9.22
CA GLY A 12 -32.90 0.84 -7.93
C GLY A 12 -31.95 1.94 -7.50
N CYS A 13 -32.45 2.94 -6.79
CA CYS A 13 -31.61 3.84 -6.00
C CYS A 13 -31.21 3.10 -4.71
N GLY A 14 -29.95 2.67 -4.64
CA GLY A 14 -29.33 2.17 -3.42
C GLY A 14 -28.64 3.31 -2.66
N PRO A 15 -28.77 3.39 -1.32
CA PRO A 15 -28.31 4.51 -0.52
C PRO A 15 -26.79 4.57 -0.39
N GLY A 16 -26.29 5.81 -0.27
CA GLY A 16 -24.89 6.13 -0.03
C GLY A 16 -24.36 5.50 1.26
N LEU A 17 -23.19 4.89 1.14
CA LEU A 17 -22.32 4.53 2.25
C LEU A 17 -21.28 5.63 2.39
N ASP A 18 -21.59 6.60 3.23
CA ASP A 18 -20.62 7.55 3.78
C ASP A 18 -19.71 6.79 4.74
N TYR A 19 -18.54 6.37 4.26
CA TYR A 19 -17.45 5.91 5.12
C TYR A 19 -16.73 7.12 5.71
N SER A 20 -17.34 7.69 6.75
CA SER A 20 -16.67 8.57 7.70
C SER A 20 -16.06 7.70 8.81
N ALA A 21 -14.80 7.30 8.64
CA ALA A 21 -14.04 6.60 9.68
C ALA A 21 -12.95 7.53 10.22
N THR A 22 -13.35 8.25 11.26
CA THR A 22 -12.59 8.80 12.39
C THR A 22 -11.12 8.42 12.46
N ALA A 23 -10.26 9.41 12.19
CA ALA A 23 -8.88 9.43 12.63
C ALA A 23 -8.84 9.94 14.09
N GLU A 24 -8.83 9.05 15.07
CA GLU A 24 -8.64 9.44 16.47
C GLU A 24 -7.78 8.44 17.25
N THR A 25 -6.66 8.97 17.75
CA THR A 25 -6.00 8.63 19.02
C THR A 25 -5.20 7.33 19.12
N SER A 26 -3.88 7.45 18.89
CA SER A 26 -2.89 6.58 19.54
C SER A 26 -1.63 7.38 19.89
N THR A 27 -1.76 8.26 20.88
CA THR A 27 -0.63 8.99 21.48
C THR A 27 -0.73 8.92 23.01
N HIS A 28 -0.75 7.71 23.58
CA HIS A 28 -0.82 7.52 25.03
C HIS A 28 0.21 6.50 25.59
N TRP A 29 1.48 6.57 25.17
CA TRP A 29 2.55 5.81 25.84
C TRP A 29 3.80 6.62 26.24
N ARG A 30 3.74 7.96 26.17
CA ARG A 30 4.88 8.82 26.53
C ARG A 30 4.57 9.67 27.76
N THR A 31 4.67 9.07 28.93
CA THR A 31 5.17 9.72 30.16
C THR A 31 4.95 8.75 31.32
N ASN A 32 6.05 8.28 31.95
CA ASN A 32 6.20 8.02 33.40
C ASN A 32 7.38 7.07 33.69
N PHE A 33 8.60 7.44 33.31
CA PHE A 33 9.82 6.71 33.74
C PHE A 33 10.90 7.60 34.35
N ARG A 34 10.62 8.89 34.60
CA ARG A 34 11.68 9.90 34.71
C ARG A 34 12.07 10.38 36.11
N THR A 35 11.70 9.73 37.22
CA THR A 35 12.05 10.27 38.56
C THR A 35 12.66 9.32 39.58
N ASN A 36 12.80 8.02 39.31
CA ASN A 36 13.43 7.09 40.26
C ASN A 36 14.87 6.66 39.88
N HIS A 37 15.38 7.06 38.71
CA HIS A 37 16.59 6.45 38.17
C HIS A 37 17.89 6.98 38.79
N GLU A 38 17.93 8.25 39.20
CA GLU A 38 19.17 8.89 39.69
C GLU A 38 19.65 8.31 41.05
N ASN A 39 18.73 7.94 41.95
CA ASN A 39 19.10 7.34 43.24
C ASN A 39 19.44 5.84 43.15
N THR A 40 18.94 5.11 42.15
CA THR A 40 19.33 3.71 41.91
C THR A 40 20.69 3.62 41.21
N LEU A 41 21.00 4.57 40.32
CA LEU A 41 22.22 4.56 39.50
C LEU A 41 23.50 4.72 40.33
N ASN A 42 23.44 5.47 41.43
CA ASN A 42 24.59 5.66 42.34
C ASN A 42 24.86 4.43 43.23
N LYS A 43 23.81 3.68 43.62
CA LYS A 43 23.96 2.46 44.43
C LYS A 43 24.65 1.33 43.66
N ASP A 44 24.32 1.17 42.38
CA ASP A 44 24.92 0.12 41.54
C ASP A 44 26.38 0.42 41.21
N PHE A 45 26.72 1.69 40.96
CA PHE A 45 28.10 2.12 40.72
C PHE A 45 29.01 1.83 41.91
N HIS A 46 28.55 2.17 43.11
CA HIS A 46 29.28 1.93 44.36
C HIS A 46 29.62 0.45 44.56
N ARG A 47 28.60 -0.40 44.40
CA ARG A 47 28.72 -1.85 44.50
C ARG A 47 29.71 -2.41 43.49
N ASP A 48 29.68 -1.92 42.25
CA ASP A 48 30.59 -2.34 41.20
C ASP A 48 32.05 -1.92 41.43
N VAL A 49 32.29 -0.81 42.14
CA VAL A 49 33.64 -0.36 42.53
C VAL A 49 34.17 -1.23 43.68
N ILE A 50 33.35 -1.52 44.69
CA ILE A 50 33.74 -2.41 45.79
C ILE A 50 34.06 -3.82 45.27
N ARG A 51 33.19 -4.39 44.43
CA ARG A 51 33.38 -5.74 43.86
C ARG A 51 34.63 -5.86 43.01
N ALA A 52 34.89 -4.87 42.16
CA ALA A 52 36.08 -4.87 41.29
C ALA A 52 37.39 -4.88 42.08
N ASN A 53 37.39 -4.28 43.27
CA ASN A 53 38.57 -4.15 44.13
C ASN A 53 38.55 -5.09 45.34
N TYR A 54 37.54 -5.97 45.43
CA TYR A 54 37.29 -6.84 46.57
C TYR A 54 38.51 -7.71 46.95
N PRO A 55 39.19 -8.40 46.00
CA PRO A 55 40.35 -9.23 46.35
C PRO A 55 41.52 -8.40 46.90
N SER A 56 41.73 -7.20 46.35
CA SER A 56 42.80 -6.31 46.78
C SER A 56 42.56 -5.77 48.18
N ILE A 57 41.33 -5.38 48.50
CA ILE A 57 41.00 -4.83 49.83
C ILE A 57 41.06 -5.94 50.89
N VAL A 58 40.47 -7.10 50.63
CA VAL A 58 40.50 -8.25 51.57
C VAL A 58 41.95 -8.70 51.85
N GLY A 59 42.81 -8.71 50.84
CA GLY A 59 44.20 -9.16 50.99
C GLY A 59 45.14 -8.19 51.71
N HIS A 60 44.82 -6.89 51.75
CA HIS A 60 45.75 -5.86 52.24
C HIS A 60 45.24 -5.05 53.44
N LEU A 61 43.93 -5.05 53.70
CA LEU A 61 43.34 -4.27 54.79
C LEU A 61 43.46 -5.01 56.14
N GLN A 62 44.02 -4.35 57.15
CA GLN A 62 44.09 -4.87 58.52
C GLN A 62 43.10 -4.14 59.43
N MET A 63 42.28 -4.91 60.14
CA MET A 63 41.20 -4.41 60.99
C MET A 63 41.73 -4.26 62.41
N SER A 64 42.31 -3.10 62.70
CA SER A 64 42.80 -2.76 64.03
C SER A 64 41.72 -2.08 64.88
N PRO A 65 41.82 -2.11 66.22
CA PRO A 65 40.94 -1.33 67.10
C PRO A 65 40.89 0.16 66.76
N VAL A 66 42.00 0.72 66.28
CA VAL A 66 42.08 2.12 65.83
C VAL A 66 41.25 2.32 64.56
N PHE A 67 41.33 1.38 63.62
CA PHE A 67 40.56 1.42 62.37
C PHE A 67 39.05 1.42 62.63
N TYR A 68 38.56 0.61 63.58
CA TYR A 68 37.15 0.60 63.96
C TYR A 68 36.67 1.92 64.55
N ARG A 69 37.48 2.56 65.41
CA ARG A 69 37.14 3.88 65.96
C ARG A 69 37.01 4.93 64.86
N LEU A 70 37.95 4.93 63.91
CA LEU A 70 37.92 5.88 62.81
C LEU A 70 36.73 5.66 61.85
N LEU A 71 36.35 4.40 61.59
CA LEU A 71 35.12 4.08 60.84
C LEU A 71 33.86 4.67 61.51
N GLN A 72 33.82 4.63 62.84
CA GLN A 72 32.71 5.18 63.63
C GLN A 72 32.74 6.71 63.65
N GLU A 73 33.90 7.31 63.89
CA GLU A 73 34.09 8.77 63.95
C GLU A 73 33.74 9.45 62.63
N LYS A 74 34.08 8.81 61.50
CA LYS A 74 33.74 9.30 60.16
C LYS A 74 32.29 8.99 59.75
N GLY A 75 31.50 8.33 60.60
CA GLY A 75 30.11 7.97 60.32
C GLY A 75 29.94 6.98 59.17
N ILE A 76 31.00 6.22 58.85
CA ILE A 76 31.00 5.22 57.76
C ILE A 76 30.20 4.00 58.18
N LEU A 77 30.33 3.60 59.46
CA LEU A 77 29.59 2.50 60.06
C LEU A 77 29.06 2.88 61.45
N SER A 78 27.89 2.36 61.75
CA SER A 78 27.29 2.42 63.09
C SER A 78 27.93 1.41 64.06
N ASP A 79 27.77 1.67 65.36
CA ASP A 79 28.26 0.81 66.45
C ASP A 79 27.75 -0.63 66.32
N GLN A 80 26.49 -0.78 65.89
CA GLN A 80 25.87 -2.09 65.67
C GLN A 80 26.58 -2.85 64.54
N GLN A 81 26.91 -2.17 63.44
CA GLN A 81 27.64 -2.76 62.32
C GLN A 81 29.07 -3.15 62.72
N ILE A 82 29.75 -2.31 63.51
CA ILE A 82 31.09 -2.61 64.02
C ILE A 82 31.07 -3.85 64.92
N GLN A 83 30.09 -3.98 65.82
CA GLN A 83 29.92 -5.17 66.65
C GLN A 83 29.67 -6.43 65.81
N ILE A 84 28.91 -6.33 64.70
CA ILE A 84 28.70 -7.44 63.77
C ILE A 84 30.03 -7.88 63.15
N ILE A 85 30.85 -6.93 62.69
CA ILE A 85 32.17 -7.24 62.09
C ILE A 85 33.09 -7.89 63.12
N GLN A 86 33.14 -7.38 64.36
CA GLN A 86 34.06 -7.89 65.39
C GLN A 86 33.79 -9.34 65.80
N LYS A 87 32.56 -9.84 65.62
CA LYS A 87 32.17 -11.24 65.89
C LYS A 87 32.76 -12.24 64.90
N GLU A 88 33.27 -11.80 63.76
CA GLU A 88 33.84 -12.68 62.75
C GLU A 88 35.19 -13.28 63.20
N GLY A 89 35.43 -14.55 62.86
CA GLY A 89 36.54 -15.34 63.40
C GLY A 89 37.92 -15.08 62.79
N SER A 90 37.98 -14.54 61.56
CA SER A 90 39.24 -14.26 60.85
C SER A 90 39.32 -12.81 60.36
N GLN A 91 40.53 -12.36 60.07
CA GLN A 91 40.79 -11.01 59.58
C GLN A 91 40.14 -10.77 58.21
N GLU A 92 40.21 -11.75 57.32
CA GLU A 92 39.63 -11.72 55.98
C GLU A 92 38.10 -11.69 56.05
N LEU A 93 37.50 -12.46 56.96
CA LEU A 93 36.05 -12.45 57.18
C LEU A 93 35.58 -11.10 57.75
N LYS A 94 36.37 -10.47 58.63
CA LYS A 94 36.08 -9.11 59.11
C LYS A 94 36.06 -8.09 57.98
N VAL A 95 37.05 -8.13 57.09
CA VAL A 95 37.11 -7.22 55.93
C VAL A 95 36.00 -7.52 54.92
N ALA A 96 35.74 -8.80 54.63
CA ALA A 96 34.63 -9.21 53.77
C ALA A 96 33.28 -8.70 54.32
N LYS A 97 33.06 -8.81 55.63
CA LYS A 97 31.85 -8.33 56.28
C LYS A 97 31.74 -6.80 56.21
N LEU A 98 32.83 -6.08 56.45
CA LEU A 98 32.91 -4.63 56.24
C LEU A 98 32.49 -4.26 54.81
N LEU A 99 33.08 -4.88 53.79
CA LEU A 99 32.76 -4.59 52.40
C LEU A 99 31.29 -4.88 52.05
N SER A 100 30.73 -5.97 52.59
CA SER A 100 29.30 -6.30 52.40
C SER A 100 28.36 -5.26 52.99
N LEU A 101 28.76 -4.64 54.12
CA LEU A 101 27.99 -3.58 54.77
C LEU A 101 28.11 -2.28 53.97
N LEU A 102 29.32 -1.94 53.51
CA LEU A 102 29.54 -0.80 52.62
C LEU A 102 28.69 -0.92 51.35
N GLU A 103 28.64 -2.09 50.71
CA GLU A 103 27.78 -2.34 49.53
C GLU A 103 26.28 -2.01 49.78
N GLY A 104 25.82 -2.05 51.03
CA GLY A 104 24.44 -1.78 51.44
C GLY A 104 24.12 -0.31 51.76
N GLU A 105 25.10 0.45 52.27
CA GLU A 105 24.89 1.81 52.80
C GLU A 105 24.75 2.90 51.71
N GLY A 106 25.22 2.63 50.49
CA GLY A 106 25.08 3.52 49.33
C GLY A 106 26.35 4.32 48.98
N SER A 107 26.27 5.15 47.94
CA SER A 107 27.44 5.76 47.31
C SER A 107 28.16 6.83 48.13
N TRP A 108 27.51 7.40 49.14
CA TRP A 108 28.06 8.48 49.98
C TRP A 108 29.14 7.98 50.95
N VAL A 109 29.23 6.67 51.18
CA VAL A 109 30.19 6.07 52.12
C VAL A 109 31.56 5.85 51.48
N LEU A 110 31.65 5.80 50.15
CA LEU A 110 32.87 5.46 49.42
C LEU A 110 33.98 6.50 49.58
N GLU A 111 33.61 7.79 49.55
CA GLU A 111 34.56 8.90 49.64
C GLU A 111 35.16 9.01 51.04
N PRO A 112 34.36 9.04 52.14
CA PRO A 112 34.89 8.93 53.49
C PRO A 112 35.71 7.67 53.74
N PHE A 113 35.32 6.53 53.14
CA PHE A 113 36.08 5.29 53.27
C PHE A 113 37.43 5.35 52.53
N SER A 114 37.48 5.97 51.36
CA SER A 114 38.72 6.19 50.62
C SER A 114 39.66 7.16 51.36
N GLU A 115 39.11 8.23 51.96
CA GLU A 115 39.86 9.14 52.82
C GLU A 115 40.42 8.42 54.05
N LEU A 116 39.61 7.61 54.72
CA LEU A 116 40.04 6.80 55.85
C LEU A 116 41.20 5.87 55.48
N LEU A 117 41.13 5.21 54.32
CA LEU A 117 42.21 4.36 53.82
C LEU A 117 43.50 5.16 53.59
N ASN A 118 43.41 6.39 53.09
CA ASN A 118 44.58 7.28 52.98
C ASN A 118 45.15 7.65 54.36
N GLU A 119 44.30 8.06 55.30
CA GLU A 119 44.68 8.47 56.67
C GLU A 119 45.37 7.34 57.45
N THR A 120 44.96 6.10 57.20
CA THR A 120 45.48 4.90 57.88
C THR A 120 46.66 4.26 57.15
N GLY A 121 47.18 4.89 56.09
CA GLY A 121 48.38 4.47 55.37
C GLY A 121 48.13 3.49 54.21
N TYR A 122 46.89 3.10 53.94
CA TYR A 122 46.49 2.28 52.79
C TYR A 122 46.34 3.09 51.49
N VAL A 123 47.31 3.96 51.21
CA VAL A 123 47.29 4.93 50.10
C VAL A 123 47.08 4.26 48.74
N GLN A 124 47.65 3.06 48.54
CA GLN A 124 47.50 2.33 47.28
C GLN A 124 46.07 1.78 47.08
N LEU A 125 45.41 1.32 48.16
CA LEU A 125 44.02 0.88 48.08
C LEU A 125 43.08 2.04 47.79
N ALA A 126 43.30 3.19 48.44
CA ALA A 126 42.52 4.40 48.20
C ALA A 126 42.65 4.89 46.74
N LYS A 127 43.88 4.90 46.17
CA LYS A 127 44.11 5.26 44.76
C LYS A 127 43.39 4.33 43.79
N VAL A 128 43.42 3.03 44.04
CA VAL A 128 42.77 2.02 43.20
C VAL A 128 41.24 2.17 43.24
N LEU A 129 40.67 2.40 44.43
CA LEU A 129 39.24 2.69 44.60
C LEU A 129 38.81 3.96 43.86
N HIS A 130 39.61 5.03 43.94
CA HIS A 130 39.29 6.29 43.28
C HIS A 130 39.45 6.22 41.75
N GLY A 131 40.50 5.55 41.25
CA GLY A 131 40.76 5.41 39.81
C GLY A 131 39.72 4.54 39.07
N THR A 132 39.21 3.50 39.73
CA THR A 132 38.13 2.66 39.17
C THR A 132 36.78 3.37 39.15
N GLY A 133 36.54 4.31 40.06
CA GLY A 133 35.37 5.18 40.01
C GLY A 133 35.39 6.17 38.84
N LEU A 134 36.50 6.87 38.64
CA LEU A 134 36.64 7.89 37.59
C LEU A 134 36.53 7.33 36.17
N THR A 135 37.16 6.19 35.91
CA THR A 135 37.15 5.52 34.60
C THR A 135 35.74 5.06 34.18
N LYS A 136 34.94 4.54 35.11
CA LYS A 136 33.56 4.14 34.84
C LYS A 136 32.61 5.32 34.62
N CYS A 137 32.82 6.46 35.29
CA CYS A 137 32.04 7.67 35.06
C CYS A 137 32.27 8.25 33.65
N LEU A 138 33.53 8.29 33.20
CA LEU A 138 33.89 8.78 31.87
C LEU A 138 33.31 7.90 30.74
N ALA A 139 33.39 6.57 30.89
CA ALA A 139 32.83 5.63 29.91
C ALA A 139 31.29 5.72 29.78
N LYS A 140 30.58 6.11 30.85
CA LYS A 140 29.12 6.31 30.82
C LYS A 140 28.73 7.62 30.15
N GLN A 141 29.49 8.69 30.36
CA GLN A 141 29.23 10.00 29.75
C GLN A 141 29.38 9.96 28.22
N GLU A 142 30.39 9.25 27.72
CA GLU A 142 30.62 9.07 26.28
C GLU A 142 29.51 8.25 25.59
N ASN A 143 28.97 7.24 26.28
CA ASN A 143 27.87 6.42 25.78
C ASN A 143 26.54 7.18 25.71
N HIS A 144 26.28 8.10 26.64
CA HIS A 144 25.06 8.94 26.60
C HIS A 144 25.04 9.89 25.40
N GLY A 145 26.18 10.50 25.04
CA GLY A 145 26.30 11.35 23.87
C GLY A 145 26.04 10.59 22.56
N LYS A 146 26.67 9.42 22.41
CA LYS A 146 26.46 8.54 21.24
C LYS A 146 25.01 8.08 21.10
N LYS A 147 24.36 7.73 22.21
CA LYS A 147 22.94 7.34 22.21
C LYS A 147 22.02 8.48 21.79
N SER A 148 22.26 9.70 22.25
CA SER A 148 21.48 10.88 21.85
C SER A 148 21.65 11.20 20.36
N GLN A 149 22.87 11.06 19.83
CA GLN A 149 23.14 11.29 18.41
C GLN A 149 22.42 10.27 17.52
N LEU A 150 22.47 8.99 17.89
CA LEU A 150 21.76 7.92 17.17
C LEU A 150 20.24 8.13 17.20
N TRP A 151 19.70 8.59 18.33
CA TRP A 151 18.27 8.87 18.45
C TRP A 151 17.82 10.01 17.53
N ASN A 152 18.62 11.09 17.45
CA ASN A 152 18.34 12.18 16.53
C ASN A 152 18.42 11.72 15.06
N GLN A 153 19.42 10.90 14.71
CA GLN A 153 19.55 10.32 13.37
C GLN A 153 18.36 9.43 13.02
N MET A 154 17.92 8.57 13.95
CA MET A 154 16.74 7.74 13.78
C MET A 154 15.49 8.61 13.53
N GLN A 155 15.29 9.66 14.30
CA GLN A 155 14.14 10.55 14.14
C GLN A 155 14.16 11.29 12.79
N THR A 156 15.32 11.74 12.33
CA THR A 156 15.46 12.35 11.00
C THR A 156 15.12 11.35 9.90
N LEU A 157 15.63 10.12 9.98
CA LEU A 157 15.32 9.07 8.99
C LEU A 157 13.84 8.70 8.98
N GLU A 158 13.18 8.64 10.15
CA GLU A 158 11.74 8.41 10.24
C GLU A 158 10.96 9.52 9.51
N GLN A 159 11.33 10.79 9.72
CA GLN A 159 10.68 11.92 9.05
C GLN A 159 10.91 11.91 7.52
N GLU A 160 12.12 11.58 7.08
CA GLU A 160 12.44 11.47 5.66
C GLU A 160 11.67 10.33 4.98
N LEU A 161 11.56 9.19 5.67
CA LEU A 161 10.80 8.03 5.20
C LEU A 161 9.30 8.35 5.10
N GLU A 162 8.73 8.97 6.14
CA GLU A 162 7.32 9.39 6.14
C GLU A 162 7.02 10.40 5.02
N ARG A 163 7.92 11.37 4.82
CA ARG A 163 7.83 12.32 3.71
C ARG A 163 7.88 11.61 2.36
N GLY A 164 8.81 10.67 2.18
CA GLY A 164 8.92 9.86 0.96
C GLY A 164 7.65 9.08 0.67
N TYR A 165 7.08 8.39 1.67
CA TYR A 165 5.81 7.68 1.52
C TYR A 165 4.66 8.59 1.12
N MET A 166 4.56 9.80 1.70
CA MET A 166 3.52 10.76 1.36
C MET A 166 3.67 11.29 -0.07
N GLU A 167 4.89 11.57 -0.52
CA GLU A 167 5.17 12.03 -1.88
C GLU A 167 4.89 10.95 -2.93
N GLU A 168 5.30 9.72 -2.67
CA GLU A 168 5.02 8.57 -3.54
C GLU A 168 3.53 8.28 -3.61
N SER A 169 2.83 8.31 -2.47
CA SER A 169 1.38 8.11 -2.40
C SER A 169 0.62 9.18 -3.20
N LEU A 170 1.00 10.45 -3.06
CA LEU A 170 0.41 11.54 -3.84
C LEU A 170 0.67 11.39 -5.34
N THR A 171 1.88 10.99 -5.71
CA THR A 171 2.26 10.76 -7.11
C THR A 171 1.45 9.61 -7.71
N LEU A 172 1.37 8.48 -7.01
CA LEU A 172 0.60 7.32 -7.42
C LEU A 172 -0.89 7.64 -7.54
N LYS A 173 -1.44 8.44 -6.62
CA LYS A 173 -2.85 8.86 -6.69
C LYS A 173 -3.11 9.69 -7.95
N ARG A 174 -2.24 10.65 -8.27
CA ARG A 174 -2.36 11.47 -9.48
C ARG A 174 -2.29 10.63 -10.75
N THR A 175 -1.32 9.72 -10.85
CA THR A 175 -1.18 8.87 -12.04
C THR A 175 -2.38 7.92 -12.22
N LEU A 176 -2.92 7.37 -11.13
CA LEU A 176 -4.15 6.58 -11.18
C LEU A 176 -5.37 7.39 -11.63
N GLU A 177 -5.52 8.62 -11.15
CA GLU A 177 -6.59 9.52 -11.57
C GLU A 177 -6.48 9.89 -13.06
N ASP A 178 -5.27 10.16 -13.55
CA ASP A 178 -5.03 10.47 -14.96
C ASP A 178 -5.29 9.27 -15.86
N MET A 179 -4.80 8.07 -15.49
CA MET A 179 -5.12 6.84 -16.22
C MET A 179 -6.63 6.58 -16.22
N LYS A 180 -7.32 6.78 -15.09
CA LYS A 180 -8.78 6.63 -15.02
C LYS A 180 -9.47 7.59 -15.99
N ARG A 181 -9.05 8.85 -16.09
CA ARG A 181 -9.62 9.82 -17.04
C ARG A 181 -9.39 9.36 -18.49
N GLU A 182 -8.18 8.92 -18.82
CA GLU A 182 -7.84 8.43 -20.17
C GLU A 182 -8.70 7.22 -20.56
N TYR A 183 -8.85 6.24 -19.66
CA TYR A 183 -9.69 5.07 -19.92
C TYR A 183 -11.16 5.43 -20.10
N LEU A 184 -11.68 6.39 -19.32
CA LEU A 184 -13.07 6.84 -19.47
C LEU A 184 -13.31 7.55 -20.81
N LEU A 185 -12.36 8.40 -21.25
CA LEU A 185 -12.43 9.04 -22.57
C LEU A 185 -12.40 7.99 -23.68
N ARG A 186 -11.47 7.05 -23.60
CA ARG A 186 -11.36 5.96 -24.60
C ARG A 186 -12.60 5.07 -24.63
N LEU A 187 -13.21 4.81 -23.48
CA LEU A 187 -14.48 4.07 -23.40
C LEU A 187 -15.58 4.83 -24.14
N GLN A 188 -15.69 6.14 -23.89
CA GLN A 188 -16.69 6.99 -24.54
C GLN A 188 -16.48 7.05 -26.06
N ASP A 189 -15.24 7.15 -26.53
CA ASP A 189 -14.94 7.13 -27.96
C ASP A 189 -15.35 5.80 -28.61
N LEU A 190 -15.04 4.67 -27.97
CA LEU A 190 -15.44 3.35 -28.45
C LEU A 190 -16.97 3.16 -28.45
N GLU A 191 -17.67 3.68 -27.45
CA GLU A 191 -19.14 3.67 -27.42
C GLU A 191 -19.72 4.49 -28.58
N ASN A 192 -19.13 5.66 -28.87
CA ASN A 192 -19.54 6.49 -29.99
C ASN A 192 -19.28 5.80 -31.35
N GLU A 193 -18.11 5.19 -31.53
CA GLU A 193 -17.78 4.40 -32.72
C GLU A 193 -18.72 3.20 -32.89
N PHE A 194 -19.08 2.53 -31.79
CA PHE A 194 -20.02 1.42 -31.83
C PHE A 194 -21.41 1.88 -32.29
N VAL A 195 -21.93 2.98 -31.73
CA VAL A 195 -23.22 3.54 -32.15
C VAL A 195 -23.18 4.00 -33.61
N PHE A 196 -22.07 4.57 -34.06
CA PHE A 196 -21.89 4.99 -35.44
C PHE A 196 -21.91 3.79 -36.41
N THR A 197 -21.11 2.76 -36.14
CA THR A 197 -21.04 1.55 -36.96
C THR A 197 -22.36 0.77 -36.97
N GLU A 198 -23.10 0.76 -35.86
CA GLU A 198 -24.46 0.20 -35.81
C GLU A 198 -25.42 0.95 -36.75
N ARG A 199 -25.38 2.28 -36.77
CA ARG A 199 -26.20 3.09 -37.68
C ARG A 199 -25.85 2.83 -39.14
N GLU A 200 -24.57 2.76 -39.49
CA GLU A 200 -24.12 2.43 -40.84
C GLU A 200 -24.63 1.05 -41.29
N ARG A 201 -24.50 0.04 -40.41
CA ARG A 201 -25.02 -1.30 -40.66
C ARG A 201 -26.53 -1.28 -40.93
N ASP A 202 -27.28 -0.50 -40.16
CA ASP A 202 -28.74 -0.42 -40.30
C ASP A 202 -29.17 0.35 -41.56
N VAL A 203 -28.39 1.35 -42.00
CA VAL A 203 -28.56 1.99 -43.32
C VAL A 203 -28.30 0.98 -44.43
N ALA A 204 -27.15 0.30 -44.41
CA ALA A 204 -26.79 -0.70 -45.43
C ALA A 204 -27.82 -1.84 -45.51
N ARG A 205 -28.37 -2.27 -44.37
CA ARG A 205 -29.45 -3.27 -44.33
C ARG A 205 -30.72 -2.76 -45.01
N ARG A 206 -31.12 -1.51 -44.75
CA ARG A 206 -32.29 -0.89 -45.39
C ARG A 206 -32.11 -0.74 -46.90
N GLU A 207 -30.96 -0.24 -47.34
CA GLU A 207 -30.63 -0.09 -48.76
C GLU A 207 -30.65 -1.45 -49.48
N ARG A 208 -30.04 -2.47 -48.89
CA ARG A 208 -30.09 -3.84 -49.41
C ARG A 208 -31.54 -4.34 -49.57
N ASN A 209 -32.38 -4.11 -48.57
CA ASN A 209 -33.79 -4.53 -48.63
C ASN A 209 -34.56 -3.79 -49.73
N MET A 210 -34.34 -2.49 -49.90
CA MET A 210 -34.95 -1.70 -50.97
C MET A 210 -34.49 -2.20 -52.35
N ALA A 211 -33.19 -2.45 -52.53
CA ALA A 211 -32.64 -2.98 -53.78
C ALA A 211 -33.20 -4.36 -54.13
N LEU A 212 -33.42 -5.23 -53.12
CA LEU A 212 -34.06 -6.53 -53.33
C LEU A 212 -35.52 -6.39 -53.76
N GLN A 213 -36.28 -5.50 -53.11
CA GLN A 213 -37.68 -5.24 -53.47
C GLN A 213 -37.80 -4.66 -54.89
N GLU A 214 -36.94 -3.71 -55.25
CA GLU A 214 -36.89 -3.14 -56.59
C GLU A 214 -36.55 -4.20 -57.63
N ARG A 215 -35.54 -5.04 -57.36
CA ARG A 215 -35.19 -6.17 -58.23
C ARG A 215 -36.38 -7.10 -58.45
N GLU A 216 -37.11 -7.47 -57.41
CA GLU A 216 -38.30 -8.31 -57.55
C GLU A 216 -39.38 -7.66 -58.40
N LEU A 217 -39.64 -6.37 -58.19
CA LEU A 217 -40.60 -5.60 -58.98
C LEU A 217 -40.21 -5.58 -60.47
N LEU A 218 -38.93 -5.32 -60.76
CA LEU A 218 -38.41 -5.30 -62.13
C LEU A 218 -38.52 -6.68 -62.78
N LEU A 219 -38.25 -7.76 -62.05
CA LEU A 219 -38.43 -9.13 -62.56
C LEU A 219 -39.90 -9.44 -62.88
N ARG A 220 -40.84 -8.99 -62.05
CA ARG A 220 -42.28 -9.13 -62.32
C ARG A 220 -42.69 -8.37 -63.58
N LYS A 221 -42.30 -7.10 -63.69
CA LYS A 221 -42.56 -6.26 -64.88
C LYS A 221 -41.94 -6.86 -66.15
N ASN A 222 -40.69 -7.33 -66.08
CA ASN A 222 -40.02 -7.97 -67.20
C ASN A 222 -40.79 -9.22 -67.67
N LYS A 223 -41.25 -10.05 -66.73
CA LYS A 223 -42.09 -11.22 -67.02
C LYS A 223 -43.42 -10.84 -67.70
N GLU A 224 -44.05 -9.74 -67.29
CA GLU A 224 -45.26 -9.23 -67.94
C GLU A 224 -45.01 -8.73 -69.36
N LEU A 225 -43.94 -7.96 -69.57
CA LEU A 225 -43.52 -7.49 -70.90
C LEU A 225 -43.20 -8.66 -71.84
N LEU A 226 -42.55 -9.71 -71.35
CA LEU A 226 -42.30 -10.92 -72.15
C LEU A 226 -43.61 -11.61 -72.57
N LYS A 227 -44.63 -11.64 -71.70
CA LYS A 227 -45.95 -12.16 -72.04
C LYS A 227 -46.65 -11.32 -73.10
N THR A 228 -46.60 -9.99 -72.99
CA THR A 228 -47.24 -9.10 -73.99
C THR A 228 -46.54 -9.19 -75.33
N LEU A 229 -45.21 -9.18 -75.36
CA LEU A 229 -44.42 -9.39 -76.58
C LEU A 229 -44.77 -10.72 -77.26
N LYS A 230 -44.90 -11.81 -76.47
CA LYS A 230 -45.32 -13.11 -77.02
C LYS A 230 -46.71 -13.04 -77.67
N ARG A 231 -47.68 -12.37 -77.05
CA ARG A 231 -49.03 -12.18 -77.61
C ARG A 231 -49.02 -11.34 -78.88
N VAL A 232 -48.28 -10.24 -78.89
CA VAL A 232 -48.14 -9.37 -80.08
C VAL A 232 -47.51 -10.15 -81.22
N ARG A 233 -46.43 -10.89 -80.95
CA ARG A 233 -45.79 -11.75 -81.95
C ARG A 233 -46.76 -12.78 -82.52
N GLN A 234 -47.49 -13.50 -81.67
CA GLN A 234 -48.51 -14.46 -82.11
C GLN A 234 -49.62 -13.80 -82.95
N SER A 235 -50.03 -12.59 -82.60
CA SER A 235 -51.03 -11.83 -83.36
C SER A 235 -50.49 -11.40 -84.73
N LEU A 236 -49.23 -10.96 -84.80
CA LEU A 236 -48.58 -10.60 -86.06
C LEU A 236 -48.40 -11.82 -86.97
N GLU A 237 -47.89 -12.93 -86.43
CA GLU A 237 -47.77 -14.21 -87.15
C GLU A 237 -49.13 -14.68 -87.69
N HIS A 238 -50.20 -14.50 -86.91
CA HIS A 238 -51.56 -14.81 -87.34
C HIS A 238 -52.08 -13.86 -88.43
N GLN A 239 -51.79 -12.56 -88.35
CA GLN A 239 -52.15 -11.60 -89.40
C GLN A 239 -51.39 -11.88 -90.69
N GLU A 240 -50.08 -12.10 -90.61
CA GLU A 240 -49.23 -12.48 -91.74
C GLU A 240 -49.77 -13.74 -92.43
N SER A 241 -50.14 -14.76 -91.65
CA SER A 241 -50.79 -15.97 -92.16
C SER A 241 -52.11 -15.68 -92.90
N LYS A 242 -52.92 -14.73 -92.41
CA LYS A 242 -54.16 -14.31 -93.10
C LYS A 242 -53.88 -13.58 -94.40
N TRP A 243 -52.91 -12.65 -94.41
CA TRP A 243 -52.53 -11.91 -95.61
C TRP A 243 -52.01 -12.84 -96.69
N HIS A 244 -51.09 -13.75 -96.37
CA HIS A 244 -50.59 -14.73 -97.34
C HIS A 244 -51.67 -15.71 -97.81
N GLY A 245 -52.62 -16.10 -96.96
CA GLY A 245 -53.76 -16.92 -97.36
C GLY A 245 -54.74 -16.18 -98.29
N ALA A 246 -54.95 -14.87 -98.08
CA ALA A 246 -55.78 -14.03 -98.93
C ALA A 246 -55.12 -13.77 -100.30
N ASP A 247 -53.80 -13.58 -100.34
CA ASP A 247 -53.04 -13.47 -101.60
C ASP A 247 -53.07 -14.77 -102.39
N GLN A 248 -52.88 -15.94 -101.76
CA GLN A 248 -53.00 -17.24 -102.44
C GLN A 248 -54.43 -17.51 -102.94
N SER A 249 -55.46 -17.09 -102.19
CA SER A 249 -56.86 -17.20 -102.61
C SER A 249 -57.18 -16.23 -103.76
N SER A 250 -56.60 -15.02 -103.75
CA SER A 250 -56.73 -14.03 -104.83
C SER A 250 -55.98 -14.48 -106.09
N GLN A 251 -54.82 -15.13 -105.94
CA GLN A 251 -54.07 -15.73 -107.04
C GLN A 251 -54.82 -16.95 -107.61
N ALA A 252 -55.39 -17.82 -106.76
CA ALA A 252 -56.24 -18.92 -107.20
C ALA A 252 -57.50 -18.45 -107.93
N LEU A 253 -58.14 -17.35 -107.49
CA LEU A 253 -59.27 -16.72 -108.19
C LEU A 253 -58.84 -16.06 -109.51
N ALA A 254 -57.62 -15.51 -109.61
CA ALA A 254 -57.07 -15.00 -110.87
C ALA A 254 -56.81 -16.12 -111.89
N TYR A 255 -56.45 -17.33 -111.44
CA TYR A 255 -56.32 -18.52 -112.30
C TYR A 255 -57.67 -19.18 -112.67
N ILE A 256 -58.77 -18.81 -111.98
CA ILE A 256 -60.14 -19.29 -112.27
C ILE A 256 -60.97 -18.25 -113.04
N ALA A 257 -60.43 -17.04 -113.28
CA ALA A 257 -61.01 -16.11 -114.24
C ALA A 257 -61.03 -16.79 -115.64
N PRO A 258 -62.21 -17.10 -116.20
CA PRO A 258 -62.27 -17.85 -117.44
C PRO A 258 -61.65 -17.02 -118.55
N MET A 259 -60.84 -17.68 -119.38
CA MET A 259 -60.52 -17.25 -120.74
C MET A 259 -61.81 -17.06 -121.54
N ARG A 260 -62.51 -15.95 -121.30
CA ARG A 260 -63.73 -15.54 -121.99
C ARG A 260 -63.47 -14.16 -122.52
N ASN A 261 -62.72 -14.11 -123.63
CA ASN A 261 -62.92 -13.19 -124.74
C ASN A 261 -61.77 -13.34 -125.74
N LYS A 262 -62.06 -14.04 -126.84
CA LYS A 262 -61.83 -13.66 -128.25
C LYS A 262 -61.57 -14.90 -129.10
N TRP A 263 -62.67 -15.54 -129.48
CA TRP A 263 -62.86 -15.96 -130.86
C TRP A 263 -63.54 -14.79 -131.57
N ASN A 264 -63.01 -14.46 -132.74
CA ASN A 264 -63.28 -13.36 -133.69
C ASN A 264 -62.21 -12.27 -133.71
#